data_AF-C9MLS3-F1
#
_entry.id   AF-C9MLS3-F1
#
_cell.length_a   1.000
_cell.length_b   1.000
_cell.length_c   1.000
_cell.angle_alpha   90.00
_cell.angle_beta   90.00
_cell.angle_gamma   90.00
#
_symmetry.space_group_name_H-M   'P 1'
#
loop_
_entity.id
_entity.type
_entity.pdbx_description
1 polymer ?
#
loop_
_entity_poly.entity_id
_entity_poly.type
_entity_poly.pdbx_seq_one_letter_code
_entity_poly.pdbx_strand_id
1 'polypeptide(L)'
;MNNKIQPETLLQLIISVLGKSSDFEYINGVQPFLMKFKNDFFYVYVKNLSSAYFNDRPDTTRAQLPRRDEFDTIKSSSIPFIFLGYDQLNDVLVCWNFYIAKKRLNEKKSVSFYSRKFYQEEVVGGELLRKKLKNDDVPVLFKRKDIILFFENIHNFFEESGCEYVSEQSPTKDGKILSITDEALLAKLKPLLDISTPHTLEAIKVVQEFYGELPSMKFRDWANLVKTVTYKD
;
A
#
# COMPACT_ATOMS: atom_id res chain seq x y z
N MET A 1 -8.41 29.92 -0.25
CA MET A 1 -7.02 29.57 0.11
C MET A 1 -7.10 28.28 0.90
N ASN A 2 -6.52 27.17 0.42
CA ASN A 2 -6.48 25.94 1.21
C ASN A 2 -5.32 26.08 2.19
N ASN A 3 -5.62 26.48 3.43
CA ASN A 3 -4.60 26.72 4.45
C ASN A 3 -3.95 25.38 4.81
N LYS A 4 -2.63 25.28 4.65
CA LYS A 4 -1.88 24.09 5.04
C LYS A 4 -2.14 23.80 6.52
N ILE A 5 -2.53 22.56 6.81
CA ILE A 5 -2.74 22.11 8.19
C ILE A 5 -1.38 21.99 8.87
N GLN A 6 -1.28 22.51 10.10
CA GLN A 6 -0.05 22.45 10.87
C GLN A 6 0.29 21.02 11.30
N PRO A 7 1.58 20.68 11.49
CA PRO A 7 2.03 19.34 11.90
C PRO A 7 1.29 18.76 13.11
N GLU A 8 1.06 19.57 14.14
CA GLU A 8 0.38 19.20 15.39
C GLU A 8 -1.09 18.90 15.11
N THR A 9 -1.75 19.70 14.28
CA THR A 9 -3.15 19.45 13.89
C THR A 9 -3.27 18.19 13.04
N LEU A 10 -2.32 17.91 12.15
CA LEU A 10 -2.27 16.64 11.42
C LEU A 10 -2.14 15.45 12.38
N LEU A 11 -1.26 15.54 13.39
CA LEU A 11 -1.16 14.51 14.43
C LEU A 11 -2.53 14.29 15.11
N GLN A 12 -3.17 15.36 15.59
CA GLN A 12 -4.45 15.28 16.29
C GLN A 12 -5.57 14.67 15.42
N LEU A 13 -5.62 15.03 14.13
CA LEU A 13 -6.59 14.47 13.18
C LEU A 13 -6.44 12.96 12.98
N ILE A 14 -5.22 12.45 13.14
CA ILE A 14 -4.88 11.04 12.96
C ILE A 14 -5.13 10.26 14.25
N ILE A 15 -4.58 10.73 15.38
CA ILE A 15 -4.72 10.04 16.67
C ILE A 15 -6.17 10.07 17.19
N SER A 16 -6.97 11.07 16.82
CA SER A 16 -8.40 11.12 17.19
C SER A 16 -9.23 10.01 16.52
N VAL A 17 -8.77 9.47 15.39
CA VAL A 17 -9.40 8.31 14.76
C VAL A 17 -8.80 7.04 15.33
N LEU A 18 -7.47 6.92 15.35
CA LEU A 18 -6.79 5.73 15.86
C LEU A 18 -7.12 5.42 17.33
N GLY A 19 -7.25 6.45 18.17
CA GLY A 19 -7.62 6.35 19.59
C GLY A 19 -9.01 5.79 19.86
N LYS A 20 -9.80 5.50 18.82
CA LYS A 20 -11.06 4.75 18.93
C LYS A 20 -10.84 3.23 18.97
N SER A 21 -9.67 2.74 18.59
CA SER A 21 -9.29 1.33 18.67
C SER A 21 -8.55 1.04 19.97
N SER A 22 -8.87 -0.07 20.62
CA SER A 22 -8.12 -0.59 21.77
C SER A 22 -6.72 -1.11 21.39
N ASP A 23 -6.49 -1.37 20.11
CA ASP A 23 -5.20 -1.86 19.60
C ASP A 23 -4.17 -0.74 19.43
N PHE A 24 -4.58 0.52 19.54
CA PHE A 24 -3.71 1.68 19.31
C PHE A 24 -3.08 2.21 20.60
N GLU A 25 -1.79 2.50 20.53
CA GLU A 25 -1.05 3.21 21.57
C GLU A 25 -0.16 4.29 20.93
N TYR A 26 -0.34 5.54 21.36
CA TYR A 26 0.57 6.63 21.02
C TYR A 26 1.78 6.62 21.96
N ILE A 27 2.99 6.74 21.41
CA ILE A 27 4.22 6.68 22.20
C ILE A 27 4.86 8.07 22.33
N ASN A 28 5.28 8.69 21.22
CA ASN A 28 5.88 10.04 21.24
C ASN A 28 5.96 10.66 19.83
N GLY A 29 6.41 11.91 19.74
CA GLY A 29 6.69 12.62 18.49
C GLY A 29 5.47 13.31 17.89
N VAL A 30 5.69 14.04 16.78
CA VAL A 30 4.65 14.83 16.10
C VAL A 30 4.61 14.53 14.61
N GLN A 31 5.72 14.78 13.92
CA GLN A 31 5.89 14.46 12.51
C GLN A 31 7.38 14.17 12.28
N PRO A 32 7.83 12.90 12.29
CA PRO A 32 7.04 11.70 12.51
C PRO A 32 6.66 11.53 13.98
N PHE A 33 5.64 10.71 14.23
CA PHE A 33 5.32 10.22 15.56
C PHE A 33 5.47 8.70 15.58
N LEU A 34 5.86 8.17 16.74
CA LEU A 34 5.93 6.74 17.01
C LEU A 34 4.63 6.28 17.66
N MET A 35 4.10 5.19 17.13
CA MET A 35 2.91 4.53 17.67
C MET A 35 3.09 3.02 17.65
N LYS A 36 2.26 2.35 18.42
CA LYS A 36 2.05 0.91 18.34
C LYS A 36 0.60 0.65 17.90
N PHE A 37 0.42 -0.35 17.05
CA PHE A 37 -0.89 -0.85 16.66
C PHE A 37 -0.85 -2.37 16.71
N LYS A 38 -1.74 -2.97 17.50
CA LYS A 38 -1.65 -4.38 17.92
C LYS A 38 -0.29 -4.64 18.59
N ASN A 39 0.57 -5.45 17.98
CA ASN A 39 1.90 -5.79 18.51
C ASN A 39 3.06 -5.13 17.74
N ASP A 40 2.75 -4.35 16.70
CA ASP A 40 3.76 -3.76 15.81
C ASP A 40 3.95 -2.27 16.09
N PHE A 41 5.20 -1.83 16.01
CA PHE A 41 5.56 -0.42 16.11
C PHE A 41 5.63 0.21 14.71
N PHE A 42 5.24 1.47 14.60
CA PHE A 42 5.28 2.24 13.36
C PHE A 42 5.74 3.67 13.60
N TYR A 43 6.67 4.15 12.78
CA TYR A 43 6.88 5.59 12.61
C TYR A 43 5.90 6.09 11.55
N VAL A 44 5.05 7.05 11.90
CA VAL A 44 4.06 7.62 10.99
C VAL A 44 4.39 9.08 10.73
N TYR A 45 4.48 9.45 9.46
CA TYR A 45 4.74 10.82 9.02
C TYR A 45 3.66 11.26 8.04
N VAL A 46 2.95 12.33 8.37
CA VAL A 46 1.82 12.85 7.61
C VAL A 46 2.14 14.25 7.08
N LYS A 47 1.90 14.46 5.79
CA LYS A 47 2.09 15.75 5.12
C LYS A 47 0.83 16.12 4.35
N ASN A 48 0.52 17.42 4.32
CA ASN A 48 -0.50 17.94 3.41
C ASN A 48 -0.14 17.57 1.96
N LEU A 49 -1.12 17.06 1.22
CA LEU A 49 -1.04 16.98 -0.24
C LEU A 49 -1.20 18.38 -0.82
N SER A 50 -0.36 18.70 -1.80
CA SER A 50 -0.41 19.95 -2.54
C SER A 50 -0.29 19.69 -4.04
N SER A 51 -0.66 20.66 -4.86
CA SER A 51 -0.38 20.58 -6.31
C SER A 51 1.12 20.35 -6.56
N ALA A 52 1.43 19.55 -7.58
CA ALA A 52 2.79 19.38 -8.07
C ALA A 52 3.23 20.51 -9.02
N TYR A 53 2.32 21.44 -9.36
CA TYR A 53 2.56 22.60 -10.23
C TYR A 53 3.06 22.23 -11.64
N PHE A 54 2.62 21.09 -12.16
CA PHE A 54 2.89 20.72 -13.56
C PHE A 54 1.85 21.36 -14.47
N ASN A 55 2.31 22.16 -15.44
CA ASN A 55 1.43 22.86 -16.38
C ASN A 55 0.63 21.89 -17.27
N ASP A 56 1.23 20.77 -17.66
CA ASP A 56 0.60 19.74 -18.51
C ASP A 56 -0.29 18.77 -17.73
N ARG A 57 -0.19 18.75 -16.39
CA ARG A 57 -0.88 17.79 -15.51
C ARG A 57 -1.37 18.45 -14.22
N PRO A 58 -2.37 19.35 -14.31
CA PRO A 58 -2.84 20.15 -13.17
C PRO A 58 -3.38 19.29 -12.01
N ASP A 59 -3.88 18.10 -12.30
CA ASP A 59 -4.41 17.16 -11.28
C ASP A 59 -3.32 16.39 -10.53
N THR A 60 -2.04 16.62 -10.84
CA THR A 60 -0.97 15.95 -10.12
C THR A 60 -0.80 16.60 -8.77
N THR A 61 -0.95 15.80 -7.72
CA THR A 61 -0.68 16.20 -6.34
C THR A 61 0.57 15.50 -5.85
N ARG A 62 1.17 16.04 -4.79
CA ARG A 62 2.35 15.46 -4.16
C ARG A 62 2.39 15.71 -2.66
N ALA A 63 3.05 14.81 -1.95
CA ALA A 63 3.62 15.07 -0.64
C ALA A 63 5.15 15.07 -0.75
N GLN A 64 5.80 15.92 0.03
CA GLN A 64 7.25 16.08 0.01
C GLN A 64 7.85 15.67 1.36
N LEU A 65 8.80 14.72 1.29
CA LEU A 65 9.61 14.23 2.40
C LEU A 65 10.90 15.06 2.46
N PRO A 66 11.06 15.98 3.42
CA PRO A 66 12.27 16.79 3.56
C PRO A 66 13.41 15.98 4.19
N ARG A 67 14.63 16.52 4.17
CA ARG A 67 15.72 16.00 5.01
C ARG A 67 15.50 16.35 6.48
N ARG A 68 15.76 15.40 7.39
CA ARG A 68 15.73 15.60 8.85
C ARG A 68 16.72 14.68 9.56
N ASP A 69 17.29 15.13 10.67
CA ASP A 69 18.30 14.35 11.41
C ASP A 69 17.71 13.06 11.99
N GLU A 70 16.48 13.11 12.51
CA GLU A 70 15.76 11.95 13.05
C GLU A 70 15.52 10.84 12.01
N PHE A 71 15.50 11.19 10.72
CA PHE A 71 15.24 10.23 9.65
C PHE A 71 16.40 9.25 9.42
N ASP A 72 17.63 9.59 9.76
CA ASP A 72 18.75 8.64 9.65
C ASP A 72 18.60 7.52 10.69
N THR A 73 18.18 7.86 11.91
CA THR A 73 17.89 6.88 12.96
C THR A 73 16.71 5.98 12.56
N ILE A 74 15.62 6.58 12.10
CA ILE A 74 14.43 5.84 11.64
C ILE A 74 14.77 4.90 10.48
N LYS A 75 15.55 5.38 9.50
CA LYS A 75 15.97 4.60 8.34
C LYS A 75 16.76 3.35 8.73
N SER A 76 17.62 3.46 9.74
CA SER A 76 18.44 2.35 10.25
C SER A 76 17.68 1.38 11.17
N SER A 77 16.54 1.78 11.72
CA SER A 77 15.74 0.92 12.61
C SER A 77 15.05 -0.22 11.84
N SER A 78 14.57 -1.26 12.53
CA SER A 78 13.69 -2.28 11.94
C SER A 78 12.23 -1.82 11.81
N ILE A 79 11.85 -0.73 12.48
CA ILE A 79 10.46 -0.24 12.57
C ILE A 79 10.01 0.35 11.21
N PRO A 80 8.87 -0.08 10.62
CA PRO A 80 8.36 0.50 9.38
C PRO A 80 8.11 2.01 9.46
N PHE A 81 8.34 2.71 8.34
CA PHE A 81 8.09 4.15 8.20
C PHE A 81 6.92 4.40 7.26
N ILE A 82 5.76 4.72 7.82
CA ILE A 82 4.52 4.95 7.09
C ILE A 82 4.43 6.41 6.69
N PHE A 83 4.57 6.68 5.39
CA PHE A 83 4.46 8.03 4.84
C PHE A 83 3.08 8.28 4.24
N LEU A 84 2.36 9.24 4.81
CA LEU A 84 1.00 9.60 4.42
C LEU A 84 0.93 11.02 3.84
N GLY A 85 0.22 11.16 2.72
CA GLY A 85 -0.26 12.43 2.19
C GLY A 85 -1.72 12.64 2.60
N TYR A 86 -2.06 13.79 3.15
CA TYR A 86 -3.44 14.14 3.53
C TYR A 86 -4.04 15.18 2.59
N ASP A 87 -5.13 14.82 1.94
CA ASP A 87 -5.99 15.73 1.20
C ASP A 87 -7.18 16.15 2.08
N GLN A 88 -7.10 17.38 2.58
CA GLN A 88 -8.11 17.98 3.43
C GLN A 88 -9.46 18.16 2.73
N LEU A 89 -9.47 18.39 1.40
CA LEU A 89 -10.71 18.70 0.70
C LEU A 89 -11.62 17.46 0.61
N ASN A 90 -11.02 16.30 0.37
CA ASN A 90 -11.75 15.04 0.23
C ASN A 90 -11.73 14.18 1.52
N ASP A 91 -11.04 14.62 2.57
CA ASP A 91 -10.72 13.86 3.80
C ASP A 91 -10.06 12.50 3.50
N VAL A 92 -9.07 12.51 2.61
CA VAL A 92 -8.39 11.32 2.08
C VAL A 92 -6.93 11.27 2.52
N LEU A 93 -6.49 10.09 2.93
CA LEU A 93 -5.08 9.74 3.12
C LEU A 93 -4.58 8.94 1.92
N VAL A 94 -3.33 9.21 1.55
CA VAL A 94 -2.60 8.49 0.51
C VAL A 94 -1.34 7.93 1.13
N CYS A 95 -1.19 6.61 1.12
CA CYS A 95 0.00 5.92 1.58
C CYS A 95 0.79 5.39 0.37
N TRP A 96 2.08 5.68 0.31
CA TRP A 96 2.99 5.05 -0.66
C TRP A 96 3.64 3.83 -0.04
N ASN A 97 4.24 2.97 -0.88
CA ASN A 97 4.96 1.79 -0.38
C ASN A 97 5.98 2.20 0.69
N PHE A 98 5.75 1.74 1.92
CA PHE A 98 6.52 2.18 3.08
C PHE A 98 7.96 1.67 3.07
N TYR A 99 8.25 0.55 2.40
CA TYR A 99 9.62 0.08 2.20
C TYR A 99 10.40 1.02 1.28
N ILE A 100 9.77 1.44 0.18
CA ILE A 100 10.36 2.43 -0.75
C ILE A 100 10.49 3.79 -0.06
N ALA A 101 9.46 4.24 0.67
CA ALA A 101 9.48 5.51 1.37
C ALA A 101 10.61 5.58 2.40
N LYS A 102 10.80 4.51 3.18
CA LYS A 102 11.87 4.38 4.15
C LYS A 102 13.26 4.40 3.51
N LYS A 103 13.47 3.65 2.42
CA LYS A 103 14.75 3.67 1.66
C LYS A 103 15.09 5.10 1.19
N ARG A 104 14.07 5.88 0.83
CA ARG A 104 14.23 7.26 0.31
C ARG A 104 14.42 8.34 1.38
N LEU A 105 14.37 7.99 2.67
CA LEU A 105 14.68 8.92 3.75
C LEU A 105 16.08 9.51 3.56
N ASN A 106 16.16 10.84 3.64
CA ASN A 106 17.39 11.65 3.50
C ASN A 106 18.21 11.46 2.21
N GLU A 107 17.69 10.77 1.18
CA GLU A 107 18.43 10.59 -0.09
C GLU A 107 18.65 11.89 -0.87
N LYS A 108 17.71 12.83 -0.77
CA LYS A 108 17.77 14.14 -1.43
C LYS A 108 17.29 15.23 -0.46
N LYS A 109 17.53 16.50 -0.82
CA LYS A 109 17.04 17.65 -0.03
C LYS A 109 15.53 17.58 0.22
N SER A 110 14.78 17.15 -0.80
CA SER A 110 13.36 16.86 -0.69
C SER A 110 12.98 15.79 -1.72
N VAL A 111 12.30 14.75 -1.25
CA VAL A 111 11.81 13.64 -2.06
C VAL A 111 10.31 13.81 -2.27
N SER A 112 9.87 13.83 -3.53
CA SER A 112 8.45 13.94 -3.88
C SER A 112 7.84 12.56 -4.07
N PHE A 113 6.63 12.40 -3.53
CA PHE A 113 5.75 11.26 -3.77
C PHE A 113 4.45 11.77 -4.37
N TYR A 114 4.04 11.18 -5.49
CA TYR A 114 2.98 11.73 -6.33
C TYR A 114 1.65 10.99 -6.13
N SER A 115 0.56 11.68 -6.41
CA SER A 115 -0.80 11.13 -6.49
C SER A 115 -1.60 11.96 -7.51
N ARG A 116 -2.90 11.67 -7.66
CA ARG A 116 -3.79 12.40 -8.57
C ARG A 116 -5.06 12.84 -7.85
N LYS A 117 -5.50 14.07 -8.12
CA LYS A 117 -6.70 14.66 -7.54
C LYS A 117 -7.95 13.83 -7.82
N PHE A 118 -8.14 13.37 -9.06
CA PHE A 118 -9.30 12.56 -9.42
C PHE A 118 -9.32 11.21 -8.68
N TYR A 119 -8.17 10.57 -8.42
CA TYR A 119 -8.13 9.37 -7.58
C TYR A 119 -8.54 9.66 -6.12
N GLN A 120 -8.25 10.86 -5.61
CA GLN A 120 -8.65 11.28 -4.25
C GLN A 120 -10.16 11.53 -4.18
N GLU A 121 -10.74 12.11 -5.24
CA GLU A 121 -12.18 12.34 -5.37
C GLU A 121 -12.99 11.03 -5.49
N GLU A 122 -12.39 9.98 -6.09
CA GLU A 122 -13.00 8.65 -6.21
C GLU A 122 -13.11 7.88 -4.88
N VAL A 123 -12.36 8.26 -3.84
CA VAL A 123 -12.30 7.46 -2.60
C VAL A 123 -13.63 7.52 -1.86
N VAL A 124 -14.22 6.34 -1.62
CA VAL A 124 -15.40 6.14 -0.79
C VAL A 124 -14.97 5.59 0.59
N GLY A 125 -15.79 5.84 1.62
CA GLY A 125 -15.51 5.34 2.96
C GLY A 125 -15.74 3.83 3.07
N GLY A 126 -14.88 3.15 3.84
CA GLY A 126 -14.89 1.68 3.99
C GLY A 126 -14.03 0.94 2.96
N GLU A 127 -13.37 1.67 2.05
CA GLU A 127 -12.55 1.08 0.98
C GLU A 127 -11.09 1.53 1.06
N LEU A 128 -10.20 0.66 0.59
CA LEU A 128 -8.75 0.87 0.53
C LEU A 128 -8.32 0.78 -0.94
N LEU A 129 -8.43 1.91 -1.64
CA LEU A 129 -8.29 2.00 -3.08
C LEU A 129 -6.82 1.97 -3.51
N ARG A 130 -6.43 1.03 -4.36
CA ARG A 130 -5.08 0.94 -4.93
C ARG A 130 -5.10 1.48 -6.37
N LYS A 131 -4.22 2.44 -6.66
CA LYS A 131 -4.16 3.05 -8.01
C LYS A 131 -2.74 3.04 -8.54
N LYS A 132 -2.53 2.38 -9.68
CA LYS A 132 -1.25 2.39 -10.38
C LYS A 132 -1.03 3.75 -11.06
N LEU A 133 0.08 4.39 -10.74
CA LEU A 133 0.52 5.65 -11.35
C LEU A 133 1.38 5.39 -12.59
N LYS A 134 1.66 6.44 -13.37
CA LYS A 134 2.50 6.35 -14.58
C LYS A 134 3.95 5.95 -14.29
N ASN A 135 4.42 6.17 -13.07
CA ASN A 135 5.76 5.78 -12.62
C ASN A 135 5.76 4.43 -11.89
N ASP A 136 4.75 3.60 -12.15
CA ASP A 136 4.54 2.27 -11.55
C ASP A 136 4.30 2.23 -10.02
N ASP A 137 4.41 3.37 -9.32
CA ASP A 137 3.96 3.47 -7.94
C ASP A 137 2.49 3.10 -7.81
N VAL A 138 2.15 2.29 -6.80
CA VAL A 138 0.78 1.90 -6.48
C VAL A 138 0.42 2.36 -5.06
N PRO A 139 0.14 3.65 -4.84
CA PRO A 139 -0.35 4.13 -3.56
C PRO A 139 -1.70 3.52 -3.17
N VAL A 140 -1.93 3.45 -1.86
CA VAL A 140 -3.21 3.11 -1.23
C VAL A 140 -3.89 4.41 -0.80
N LEU A 141 -5.13 4.62 -1.24
CA LEU A 141 -5.94 5.80 -0.93
C LEU A 141 -7.16 5.37 -0.11
N PHE A 142 -7.46 6.09 0.97
CA PHE A 142 -8.57 5.75 1.86
C PHE A 142 -9.04 6.99 2.63
N LYS A 143 -10.29 6.99 3.14
CA LYS A 143 -10.73 8.10 3.98
C LYS A 143 -9.98 8.10 5.30
N ARG A 144 -9.72 9.26 5.87
CA ARG A 144 -9.05 9.38 7.18
C ARG A 144 -9.77 8.58 8.29
N LYS A 145 -11.10 8.51 8.24
CA LYS A 145 -11.90 7.71 9.18
C LYS A 145 -11.61 6.20 9.11
N ASP A 146 -11.05 5.71 8.00
CA ASP A 146 -10.76 4.30 7.74
C ASP A 146 -9.28 3.95 8.01
N ILE A 147 -8.54 4.82 8.70
CA ILE A 147 -7.13 4.56 9.02
C ILE A 147 -6.92 3.32 9.91
N ILE A 148 -7.88 3.00 10.78
CA ILE A 148 -7.84 1.76 11.57
C ILE A 148 -7.87 0.55 10.62
N LEU A 149 -8.81 0.54 9.68
CA LEU A 149 -8.92 -0.50 8.65
C LEU A 149 -7.64 -0.62 7.81
N PHE A 150 -6.99 0.52 7.49
CA PHE A 150 -5.69 0.50 6.83
C PHE A 150 -4.62 -0.20 7.67
N PHE A 151 -4.47 0.12 8.97
CA PHE A 151 -3.47 -0.52 9.83
C PHE A 151 -3.77 -2.01 10.09
N GLU A 152 -5.05 -2.41 10.11
CA GLU A 152 -5.43 -3.82 10.19
C GLU A 152 -4.96 -4.65 8.98
N ASN A 153 -4.78 -4.00 7.83
CA ASN A 153 -4.43 -4.64 6.56
C ASN A 153 -3.04 -4.23 6.04
N ILE A 154 -2.24 -3.51 6.85
CA ILE A 154 -1.04 -2.80 6.36
C ILE A 154 -0.01 -3.73 5.71
N HIS A 155 0.12 -4.94 6.25
CA HIS A 155 1.04 -5.97 5.77
C HIS A 155 0.63 -6.60 4.44
N ASN A 156 -0.59 -6.33 3.96
CA ASN A 156 -1.13 -6.90 2.72
C ASN A 156 -0.98 -5.96 1.52
N PHE A 157 -0.53 -4.72 1.70
CA PHE A 157 -0.50 -3.72 0.62
C PHE A 157 0.80 -3.64 -0.16
N PHE A 158 1.92 -3.90 0.51
CA PHE A 158 3.25 -3.59 0.02
C PHE A 158 4.23 -4.72 0.34
N GLU A 159 5.11 -5.01 -0.61
CA GLU A 159 6.20 -5.96 -0.45
C GLU A 159 7.53 -5.23 -0.26
N GLU A 160 8.46 -5.86 0.47
CA GLU A 160 9.77 -5.30 0.86
C GLU A 160 10.73 -5.11 -0.31
N SER A 161 10.47 -5.82 -1.41
CA SER A 161 11.17 -5.78 -2.69
C SER A 161 10.93 -4.44 -3.40
N GLY A 162 11.53 -3.38 -2.89
CA GLY A 162 11.72 -2.15 -3.65
C GLY A 162 12.70 -2.39 -4.79
N CYS A 163 12.23 -2.97 -5.90
CA CYS A 163 12.79 -2.99 -7.25
C CYS A 163 11.91 -3.93 -8.10
N GLU A 164 11.24 -3.35 -9.11
CA GLU A 164 10.62 -4.00 -10.27
C GLU A 164 9.56 -5.08 -10.01
N TYR A 165 8.49 -5.02 -10.80
CA TYR A 165 7.72 -6.21 -11.13
C TYR A 165 8.65 -7.19 -11.88
N VAL A 166 9.44 -7.93 -11.13
CA VAL A 166 9.79 -9.30 -11.48
C VAL A 166 9.03 -10.13 -10.47
N SER A 167 7.74 -10.34 -10.74
CA SER A 167 7.19 -11.66 -10.48
C SER A 167 8.24 -12.63 -10.99
N GLU A 168 8.61 -13.66 -10.25
CA GLU A 168 9.14 -14.85 -10.93
C GLU A 168 8.07 -15.17 -11.98
N GLN A 169 8.34 -14.81 -13.25
CA GLN A 169 7.27 -14.69 -14.24
C GLN A 169 6.80 -16.11 -14.51
N SER A 170 5.73 -16.51 -13.81
CA SER A 170 4.82 -17.55 -14.24
C SER A 170 4.62 -17.32 -15.75
N PRO A 171 5.02 -18.27 -16.61
CA PRO A 171 5.22 -18.00 -18.04
C PRO A 171 3.97 -17.33 -18.61
N THR A 172 4.12 -16.10 -19.11
CA THR A 172 2.99 -15.34 -19.66
C THR A 172 3.05 -15.30 -21.18
N LYS A 173 1.92 -15.49 -21.84
CA LYS A 173 1.77 -15.29 -23.29
C LYS A 173 0.51 -14.49 -23.58
N ASP A 174 0.62 -13.42 -24.36
CA ASP A 174 -0.48 -12.51 -24.73
C ASP A 174 -1.27 -11.97 -23.51
N GLY A 175 -0.54 -11.69 -22.42
CA GLY A 175 -1.11 -11.19 -21.16
C GLY A 175 -1.85 -12.25 -20.32
N LYS A 176 -1.75 -13.53 -20.66
CA LYS A 176 -2.30 -14.64 -19.85
C LYS A 176 -1.20 -15.38 -19.12
N ILE A 177 -1.49 -15.82 -17.90
CA ILE A 177 -0.62 -16.69 -17.11
C ILE A 177 -0.82 -18.13 -17.61
N LEU A 178 0.27 -18.84 -17.90
CA LEU A 178 0.23 -20.22 -18.40
C LEU A 178 0.39 -21.27 -17.29
N SER A 179 1.19 -21.00 -16.26
CA SER A 179 1.38 -21.91 -15.13
C SER A 179 1.82 -21.15 -13.88
N ILE A 180 1.40 -21.61 -12.70
CA ILE A 180 1.82 -21.05 -11.41
C ILE A 180 3.19 -21.63 -11.05
N THR A 181 4.22 -20.79 -10.99
CA THR A 181 5.56 -21.18 -10.53
C THR A 181 5.92 -20.57 -9.18
N ASP A 182 5.14 -19.60 -8.70
CA ASP A 182 5.41 -18.86 -7.47
C ASP A 182 5.30 -19.76 -6.23
N GLU A 183 6.44 -20.05 -5.57
CA GLU A 183 6.50 -20.97 -4.42
C GLU A 183 5.58 -20.55 -3.27
N ALA A 184 5.48 -19.25 -3.00
CA ALA A 184 4.63 -18.70 -1.95
C ALA A 184 3.12 -18.89 -2.26
N LEU A 185 2.73 -18.79 -3.54
CA LEU A 185 1.36 -19.07 -3.96
C LEU A 185 1.09 -20.58 -3.92
N LEU A 186 2.02 -21.40 -4.41
CA LEU A 186 1.91 -22.86 -4.35
C LEU A 186 1.73 -23.35 -2.91
N ALA A 187 2.46 -22.79 -1.94
CA ALA A 187 2.31 -23.12 -0.53
C ALA A 187 0.89 -22.82 0.01
N LYS A 188 0.27 -21.72 -0.44
CA LYS A 188 -1.12 -21.37 -0.09
C LYS A 188 -2.16 -22.23 -0.78
N LEU A 189 -1.88 -22.69 -2.01
CA LEU A 189 -2.78 -23.54 -2.79
C LEU A 189 -2.73 -25.00 -2.36
N LYS A 190 -1.59 -25.47 -1.84
CA LYS A 190 -1.41 -26.86 -1.38
C LYS A 190 -2.53 -27.34 -0.44
N PRO A 191 -2.85 -26.66 0.67
CA PRO A 191 -3.95 -27.11 1.55
C PRO A 191 -5.35 -27.07 0.92
N LEU A 192 -5.54 -26.32 -0.19
CA LEU A 192 -6.84 -26.20 -0.87
C LEU A 192 -7.01 -27.22 -2.00
N LEU A 193 -5.91 -27.66 -2.60
CA LEU A 193 -5.92 -28.51 -3.81
C LEU A 193 -5.35 -29.92 -3.56
N ASP A 194 -4.43 -30.07 -2.62
CA ASP A 194 -3.78 -31.35 -2.25
C ASP A 194 -4.58 -32.07 -1.15
N ILE A 195 -5.87 -32.24 -1.40
CA ILE A 195 -6.85 -32.89 -0.51
C ILE A 195 -7.83 -33.72 -1.35
N SER A 196 -8.52 -34.68 -0.74
CA SER A 196 -9.43 -35.61 -1.44
C SER A 196 -10.56 -34.92 -2.23
N THR A 197 -10.94 -33.71 -1.82
CA THR A 197 -11.96 -32.88 -2.48
C THR A 197 -11.45 -31.46 -2.68
N PRO A 198 -10.80 -31.15 -3.81
CA PRO A 198 -10.17 -29.85 -4.04
C PRO A 198 -11.16 -28.67 -3.98
N HIS A 199 -10.85 -27.67 -3.16
CA HIS A 199 -11.60 -26.42 -3.02
C HIS A 199 -11.31 -25.45 -4.19
N THR A 200 -11.63 -25.88 -5.41
CA THR A 200 -11.20 -25.23 -6.66
C THR A 200 -11.63 -23.76 -6.76
N LEU A 201 -12.85 -23.42 -6.31
CA LEU A 201 -13.33 -22.03 -6.35
C LEU A 201 -12.61 -21.11 -5.39
N GLU A 202 -12.23 -21.63 -4.22
CA GLU A 202 -11.47 -20.89 -3.21
C GLU A 202 -10.02 -20.69 -3.66
N ALA A 203 -9.42 -21.73 -4.23
CA ALA A 203 -8.12 -21.64 -4.88
C ALA A 203 -8.09 -20.60 -6.02
N ILE A 204 -9.13 -20.53 -6.86
CA ILE A 204 -9.24 -19.50 -7.90
C ILE A 204 -9.25 -18.09 -7.30
N LYS A 205 -9.98 -17.86 -6.21
CA LYS A 205 -9.98 -16.55 -5.53
C LYS A 205 -8.61 -16.19 -5.00
N VAL A 206 -7.93 -17.13 -4.33
CA VAL A 206 -6.56 -16.94 -3.83
C VAL A 206 -5.59 -16.59 -4.97
N VAL A 207 -5.70 -17.26 -6.12
CA VAL A 207 -4.89 -16.97 -7.32
C VAL A 207 -5.22 -15.58 -7.90
N GLN A 208 -6.50 -15.21 -7.99
CA GLN A 208 -6.93 -13.90 -8.49
C GLN A 208 -6.51 -12.76 -7.56
N GLU A 209 -6.57 -12.97 -6.25
CA GLU A 209 -6.07 -12.03 -5.25
C GLU A 209 -4.54 -11.88 -5.33
N PHE A 210 -3.83 -12.98 -5.59
CA PHE A 210 -2.38 -12.98 -5.72
C PHE A 210 -1.90 -12.23 -6.97
N TYR A 211 -2.46 -12.54 -8.15
CA TYR A 211 -2.06 -11.89 -9.41
C TYR A 211 -2.78 -10.57 -9.70
N GLY A 212 -3.85 -10.26 -8.97
CA GLY A 212 -4.68 -9.07 -9.18
C GLY A 212 -5.53 -9.12 -10.45
N GLU A 213 -6.05 -7.96 -10.84
CA GLU A 213 -6.89 -7.84 -12.02
C GLU A 213 -6.06 -7.99 -13.32
N LEU A 214 -6.27 -9.10 -14.03
CA LEU A 214 -5.76 -9.32 -15.38
C LEU A 214 -6.93 -9.35 -16.39
N PRO A 215 -7.18 -8.25 -17.13
CA PRO A 215 -8.33 -8.13 -18.05
C PRO A 215 -8.38 -9.18 -19.17
N SER A 216 -7.23 -9.75 -19.50
CA SER A 216 -7.03 -10.83 -20.48
C SER A 216 -7.39 -12.23 -19.95
N MET A 217 -7.43 -12.42 -18.62
CA MET A 217 -7.70 -13.71 -17.98
C MET A 217 -9.19 -13.86 -17.67
N LYS A 218 -9.88 -14.72 -18.43
CA LYS A 218 -11.28 -15.08 -18.16
C LYS A 218 -11.34 -16.13 -17.05
N PHE A 219 -12.51 -16.28 -16.42
CA PHE A 219 -12.74 -17.30 -15.37
C PHE A 219 -12.27 -18.71 -15.77
N ARG A 220 -12.47 -19.11 -17.04
CA ARG A 220 -11.99 -20.39 -17.57
C ARG A 220 -10.46 -20.49 -17.57
N ASP A 221 -9.75 -19.41 -17.85
CA ASP A 221 -8.29 -19.37 -17.84
C ASP A 221 -7.76 -19.56 -16.40
N TRP A 222 -8.37 -18.90 -15.41
CA TRP A 222 -8.06 -19.07 -13.99
C TRP A 222 -8.34 -20.50 -13.48
N ALA A 223 -9.49 -21.06 -13.85
CA ALA A 223 -9.86 -22.42 -13.47
C ALA A 223 -8.90 -23.46 -14.07
N ASN A 224 -8.42 -23.25 -15.30
CA ASN A 224 -7.43 -24.11 -15.92
C ASN A 224 -6.08 -23.99 -15.19
N LEU A 225 -5.66 -22.78 -14.86
CA LEU A 225 -4.40 -22.50 -14.16
C LEU A 225 -4.30 -23.28 -12.84
N VAL A 226 -5.37 -23.22 -12.03
CA VAL A 226 -5.49 -23.91 -10.74
C VAL A 226 -5.48 -25.44 -10.91
N LYS A 227 -6.13 -25.97 -11.94
CA LYS A 227 -6.21 -27.42 -12.21
C LYS A 227 -4.89 -28.02 -12.68
N THR A 228 -4.02 -27.22 -13.29
CA THR A 228 -2.72 -27.66 -13.81
C THR A 228 -1.59 -27.51 -12.80
N VAL A 229 -1.88 -27.05 -11.58
CA VAL A 229 -0.88 -26.96 -10.51
C VAL A 229 -0.39 -28.36 -10.16
N THR A 230 0.93 -28.53 -10.17
CA THR A 230 1.59 -29.74 -9.70
C THR A 230 2.55 -29.35 -8.60
N TYR A 231 2.57 -30.12 -7.52
CA TYR A 231 3.53 -29.96 -6.44
C TYR A 231 4.72 -30.85 -6.73
N LYS A 232 5.94 -30.33 -6.62
CA LYS A 232 7.12 -31.19 -6.58
C LYS A 232 7.16 -31.84 -5.20
N ASP A 233 7.37 -33.16 -5.18
CA ASP A 233 7.62 -33.93 -3.97
C ASP A 233 8.92 -33.49 -3.28
#